data_AF-A0A1I5RP40-F1
#
_entry.id   AF-A0A1I5RP40-F1
#
_cell.length_a   1.000
_cell.length_b   1.000
_cell.length_c   1.000
_cell.angle_alpha   90.00
_cell.angle_beta   90.00
_cell.angle_gamma   90.00
#
_symmetry.space_group_name_H-M   'P 1'
#
loop_
_entity.id
_entity.type
_entity.pdbx_description
1 polymer ?
#
loop_
_entity_poly.entity_id
_entity_poly.type
_entity_poly.pdbx_seq_one_letter_code
_entity_poly.pdbx_strand_id
1 'polypeptide(L)'
;MRRPVLCNLIFAAGLFVLTQLMAPTEAAAEARLALVIGQSAYRTVPELPNAANDAKGMAELLGNAGFTVTAAPNLAQNEMRQAISDFAGKVSASGVDTVALVFYAGHGLQIDGENYLVPVDLDPKREADIPLQGVRLNDLLNTLGALPTRARIFMLDACRNNPFPALSGAGHGLAIVDTKAGAPGSFISYSTSPGAEAEDGSGADSPYTTAALSVAKQPDIPIEEVFKRIRIAVAQSTDGRQIPWESSSLTTDFKFFGDSSGQPPAPGANAMALASTPRSVADWRKDLKGKDARAAYDLVIAEDTVEAYQAYIELYAEASNTPRLRTVLERRRQMLAWDRAVAINTRASFEAYLANWGNSDLAATARRLLLRVQNRNYALPVAAAAVPVAVAMAPTCPCSAPTPPATPINPTVAPVIKKRVDDTPPKRKVVDTPPKRRPPPDEIVVERAPPAGPPPGAVMQGIGIGIGIGMGMGGGGRGGEYHNERRY
;
A
#
# COMPACT_ATOMS: atom_id res chain seq x y z
N MET A 1 74.27 26.53 -37.24
CA MET A 1 73.01 27.20 -36.83
C MET A 1 71.85 26.27 -37.12
N ARG A 2 70.79 26.30 -36.29
CA ARG A 2 69.56 25.47 -36.30
C ARG A 2 69.65 24.16 -35.51
N ARG A 3 69.04 24.15 -34.31
CA ARG A 3 68.34 23.03 -33.63
C ARG A 3 68.15 23.28 -32.10
N PRO A 4 67.44 24.35 -31.68
CA PRO A 4 66.75 24.25 -30.38
C PRO A 4 65.24 24.57 -30.43
N VAL A 5 64.73 25.07 -31.56
CA VAL A 5 63.34 25.58 -31.61
C VAL A 5 62.30 24.45 -31.78
N LEU A 6 62.67 23.31 -32.38
CA LEU A 6 61.71 22.24 -32.69
C LEU A 6 61.34 21.37 -31.47
N CYS A 7 62.25 21.18 -30.50
CA CYS A 7 61.97 20.37 -29.30
C CYS A 7 61.02 21.09 -28.32
N ASN A 8 61.11 22.43 -28.22
CA ASN A 8 60.22 23.19 -27.34
C ASN A 8 58.79 23.26 -27.88
N LEU A 9 58.58 23.16 -29.20
CA LEU A 9 57.25 23.12 -29.81
C LEU A 9 56.53 21.79 -29.59
N ILE A 10 57.26 20.66 -29.52
CA ILE A 10 56.67 19.34 -29.27
C ILE A 10 56.29 19.18 -27.78
N PHE A 11 57.09 19.71 -26.86
CA PHE A 11 56.75 19.73 -25.44
C PHE A 11 55.57 20.67 -25.13
N ALA A 12 55.49 21.84 -25.78
CA ALA A 12 54.36 22.75 -25.61
C ALA A 12 53.05 22.19 -26.23
N ALA A 13 53.12 21.49 -27.36
CA ALA A 13 51.96 20.83 -27.96
C ALA A 13 51.49 19.61 -27.16
N GLY A 14 52.41 18.83 -26.59
CA GLY A 14 52.07 17.71 -25.69
C GLY A 14 51.40 18.18 -24.40
N LEU A 15 51.81 19.31 -23.84
CA LEU A 15 51.21 19.86 -22.63
C LEU A 15 49.80 20.44 -22.90
N PHE A 16 49.55 21.02 -24.08
CA PHE A 16 48.22 21.50 -24.48
C PHE A 16 47.24 20.35 -24.77
N VAL A 17 47.72 19.22 -25.32
CA VAL A 17 46.88 18.03 -25.57
C VAL A 17 46.60 17.26 -24.28
N LEU A 18 47.52 17.26 -23.30
CA LEU A 18 47.30 16.61 -22.01
C LEU A 18 46.35 17.40 -21.09
N THR A 19 46.25 18.73 -21.23
CA THR A 19 45.27 19.56 -20.51
C THR A 19 43.84 19.48 -21.06
N GLN A 20 43.63 18.96 -22.28
CA GLN A 20 42.30 18.81 -22.90
C GLN A 20 41.62 17.46 -22.58
N LEU A 21 42.34 16.52 -21.94
CA LEU A 21 41.76 15.24 -21.48
C LEU A 21 41.27 15.26 -20.02
N MET A 22 41.34 16.41 -19.35
CA MET A 22 40.75 16.63 -18.03
C MET A 22 39.61 17.65 -18.12
N ALA A 23 38.68 17.45 -19.06
CA ALA A 23 37.36 18.02 -18.87
C ALA A 23 36.80 17.35 -17.61
N PRO A 24 36.43 18.10 -16.55
CA PRO A 24 35.66 17.50 -15.48
C PRO A 24 34.40 16.94 -16.15
N THR A 25 34.24 15.62 -16.16
CA THR A 25 32.91 15.04 -16.27
C THR A 25 32.15 15.69 -15.13
N GLU A 26 31.25 16.63 -15.45
CA GLU A 26 30.21 17.03 -14.51
C GLU A 26 29.65 15.72 -14.00
N ALA A 27 29.87 15.43 -12.71
CA ALA A 27 29.12 14.38 -12.06
C ALA A 27 27.67 14.80 -12.26
N ALA A 28 26.97 14.13 -13.18
CA ALA A 28 25.60 14.50 -13.53
C ALA A 28 24.82 14.53 -12.22
N ALA A 29 24.38 15.73 -11.83
CA ALA A 29 23.63 15.90 -10.61
C ALA A 29 22.43 14.96 -10.67
N GLU A 30 22.20 14.20 -9.59
CA GLU A 30 21.09 13.26 -9.48
C GLU A 30 19.79 13.97 -9.89
N ALA A 31 19.19 13.54 -11.00
CA ALA A 31 17.94 14.14 -11.46
C ALA A 31 16.80 13.66 -10.55
N ARG A 32 16.09 14.60 -9.93
CA ARG A 32 15.00 14.32 -9.00
C ARG A 32 13.69 14.80 -9.60
N LEU A 33 12.78 13.88 -9.92
CA LEU A 33 11.48 14.19 -10.52
C LEU A 33 10.36 13.70 -9.60
N ALA A 34 9.36 14.56 -9.34
CA ALA A 34 8.22 14.21 -8.51
C ALA A 34 6.89 14.45 -9.22
N LEU A 35 5.95 13.51 -9.06
CA LEU A 35 4.54 13.68 -9.38
C LEU A 35 3.74 13.69 -8.07
N VAL A 36 3.01 14.77 -7.81
CA VAL A 36 2.24 14.96 -6.57
C VAL A 36 0.77 15.09 -6.94
N ILE A 37 -0.01 14.06 -6.63
CA ILE A 37 -1.45 13.98 -6.93
C ILE A 37 -2.24 14.16 -5.63
N GLY A 38 -3.14 15.13 -5.62
CA GLY A 38 -4.06 15.38 -4.50
C GLY A 38 -5.51 15.37 -4.96
N GLN A 39 -6.33 14.46 -4.43
CA GLN A 39 -7.73 14.30 -4.80
C GLN A 39 -8.64 14.70 -3.63
N SER A 40 -9.30 15.86 -3.76
CA SER A 40 -10.17 16.42 -2.71
C SER A 40 -11.59 16.69 -3.19
N ALA A 41 -11.75 17.20 -4.41
CA ALA A 41 -13.03 17.68 -4.95
C ALA A 41 -13.81 16.56 -5.65
N TYR A 42 -14.12 15.49 -4.91
CA TYR A 42 -14.89 14.36 -5.41
C TYR A 42 -16.32 14.75 -5.78
N ARG A 43 -16.80 14.30 -6.94
CA ARG A 43 -18.14 14.66 -7.44
C ARG A 43 -19.28 13.85 -6.80
N THR A 44 -18.99 12.61 -6.40
CA THR A 44 -20.00 11.60 -6.05
C THR A 44 -19.86 11.06 -4.63
N VAL A 45 -18.77 11.39 -3.95
CA VAL A 45 -18.47 11.01 -2.57
C VAL A 45 -18.08 12.26 -1.78
N PRO A 46 -18.13 12.24 -0.44
CA PRO A 46 -17.74 13.39 0.36
C PRO A 46 -16.38 13.93 -0.04
N GLU A 47 -16.24 15.26 -0.03
CA GLU A 47 -14.96 15.89 -0.27
C GLU A 47 -13.94 15.47 0.80
N LEU A 48 -12.67 15.51 0.40
CA LEU A 48 -11.54 15.15 1.25
C LEU A 48 -10.56 16.34 1.34
N PRO A 49 -10.87 17.37 2.14
CA PRO A 49 -10.13 18.64 2.10
C PRO A 49 -8.65 18.53 2.47
N ASN A 50 -8.30 17.61 3.38
CA ASN A 50 -6.90 17.38 3.78
C ASN A 50 -6.02 16.94 2.60
N ALA A 51 -6.54 16.18 1.63
CA ALA A 51 -5.72 15.70 0.51
C ALA A 51 -5.12 16.83 -0.37
N ALA A 52 -5.79 17.98 -0.46
CA ALA A 52 -5.27 19.15 -1.16
C ALA A 52 -4.15 19.83 -0.36
N ASN A 53 -4.31 19.93 0.96
CA ASN A 53 -3.29 20.47 1.87
C ASN A 53 -2.07 19.54 1.89
N ASP A 54 -2.30 18.23 2.00
CA ASP A 54 -1.26 17.19 1.99
C ASP A 54 -0.41 17.29 0.73
N ALA A 55 -1.05 17.32 -0.44
CA ALA A 55 -0.37 17.45 -1.73
C ALA A 55 0.41 18.77 -1.84
N LYS A 56 -0.15 19.88 -1.36
CA LYS A 56 0.55 21.17 -1.37
C LYS A 56 1.80 21.13 -0.48
N GLY A 57 1.68 20.67 0.76
CA GLY A 57 2.80 20.57 1.68
C GLY A 57 3.90 19.66 1.15
N MET A 58 3.53 18.51 0.56
CA MET A 58 4.48 17.59 -0.05
C MET A 58 5.16 18.16 -1.29
N ALA A 59 4.44 18.90 -2.14
CA ALA A 59 5.05 19.59 -3.28
C ALA A 59 6.10 20.61 -2.82
N GLU A 60 5.82 21.38 -1.77
CA GLU A 60 6.77 22.34 -1.19
C GLU A 60 7.98 21.64 -0.57
N LEU A 61 7.77 20.56 0.21
CA LEU A 61 8.84 19.75 0.78
C LEU A 61 9.78 19.21 -0.29
N LEU A 62 9.21 18.59 -1.33
CA LEU A 62 9.97 17.94 -2.41
C LEU A 62 10.70 18.97 -3.28
N GLY A 63 10.08 20.12 -3.56
CA GLY A 63 10.75 21.23 -4.25
C GLY A 63 11.97 21.73 -3.47
N ASN A 64 11.85 21.89 -2.15
CA ASN A 64 12.98 22.25 -1.28
C ASN A 64 14.06 21.15 -1.23
N ALA A 65 13.67 19.88 -1.41
CA ALA A 65 14.56 18.74 -1.53
C ALA A 65 15.20 18.59 -2.93
N GLY A 66 15.02 19.56 -3.82
CA GLY A 66 15.63 19.57 -5.15
C GLY A 66 14.87 18.77 -6.22
N PHE A 67 13.64 18.35 -5.96
CA PHE A 67 12.81 17.71 -6.98
C PHE A 67 12.22 18.75 -7.94
N THR A 68 12.19 18.42 -9.22
CA THR A 68 11.28 19.06 -10.18
C THR A 68 9.89 18.47 -10.00
N VAL A 69 9.01 19.23 -9.36
CA VAL A 69 7.67 18.76 -8.97
C VAL A 69 6.63 19.07 -10.04
N THR A 70 5.87 18.06 -10.44
CA THR A 70 4.61 18.19 -11.20
C THR A 70 3.45 18.02 -10.21
N ALA A 71 2.80 19.12 -9.82
CA ALA A 71 1.60 19.08 -8.98
C ALA A 71 0.35 18.86 -9.85
N ALA A 72 -0.52 17.93 -9.46
CA ALA A 72 -1.67 17.51 -10.25
C ALA A 72 -2.91 17.29 -9.36
N PRO A 73 -3.63 18.36 -9.01
CA PRO A 73 -4.79 18.30 -8.13
C PRO A 73 -6.09 17.93 -8.88
N ASN A 74 -6.99 17.20 -8.22
CA ASN A 74 -8.38 16.98 -8.63
C ASN A 74 -8.54 16.45 -10.07
N LEU A 75 -7.76 15.41 -10.43
CA LEU A 75 -7.75 14.82 -11.76
C LEU A 75 -8.91 13.87 -11.99
N ALA A 76 -9.59 14.01 -13.13
CA ALA A 76 -10.46 12.98 -13.68
C ALA A 76 -9.65 11.74 -14.12
N GLN A 77 -10.32 10.62 -14.38
CA GLN A 77 -9.64 9.35 -14.71
C GLN A 77 -8.63 9.49 -15.87
N ASN A 78 -9.08 10.07 -16.98
CA ASN A 78 -8.24 10.22 -18.17
C ASN A 78 -7.07 11.18 -17.92
N GLU A 79 -7.31 12.26 -17.17
CA GLU A 79 -6.29 13.23 -16.80
C GLU A 79 -5.24 12.62 -15.88
N MET A 80 -5.64 11.76 -14.94
CA MET A 80 -4.71 11.03 -14.08
C MET A 80 -3.85 10.06 -14.87
N ARG A 81 -4.45 9.29 -15.79
CA ARG A 81 -3.70 8.39 -16.67
C ARG A 81 -2.71 9.17 -17.55
N GLN A 82 -3.13 10.32 -18.08
CA GLN A 82 -2.27 11.19 -18.86
C GLN A 82 -1.11 11.75 -18.01
N ALA A 83 -1.38 12.26 -16.81
CA ALA A 83 -0.35 12.80 -15.91
C ALA A 83 0.70 11.74 -15.53
N ILE A 84 0.27 10.50 -15.29
CA ILE A 84 1.16 9.37 -15.04
C ILE A 84 2.03 9.09 -16.29
N SER A 85 1.41 9.05 -17.47
CA SER A 85 2.14 8.80 -18.72
C SER A 85 3.13 9.91 -19.04
N ASP A 86 2.77 11.17 -18.85
CA ASP A 86 3.64 12.33 -19.08
C ASP A 86 4.81 12.33 -18.10
N PHE A 87 4.53 12.00 -16.83
CA PHE A 87 5.58 11.86 -15.83
C PHE A 87 6.55 10.73 -16.18
N ALA A 88 6.05 9.57 -16.59
CA ALA A 88 6.88 8.46 -17.08
C ALA A 88 7.73 8.88 -18.28
N GLY A 89 7.18 9.68 -19.21
CA GLY A 89 7.94 10.27 -20.31
C GLY A 89 9.09 11.17 -19.84
N LYS A 90 8.85 12.04 -18.84
CA LYS A 90 9.89 12.89 -18.23
C LYS A 90 10.97 12.07 -17.54
N VAL A 91 10.58 11.04 -16.79
CA VAL A 91 11.51 10.12 -16.12
C VAL A 91 12.39 9.39 -17.12
N SER A 92 11.79 8.86 -18.20
CA SER A 92 12.53 8.19 -19.28
C SER A 92 13.55 9.12 -19.95
N ALA A 93 13.15 10.36 -20.22
CA ALA A 93 14.03 11.36 -20.85
C ALA A 93 15.18 11.84 -19.94
N SER A 94 15.02 11.72 -18.62
CA SER A 94 15.99 12.17 -17.62
C SER A 94 17.15 11.18 -17.41
N GLY A 95 16.99 9.93 -17.83
CA GLY A 95 18.06 8.93 -17.83
C GLY A 95 18.16 8.08 -16.55
N VAL A 96 19.14 7.17 -16.54
CA VAL A 96 19.21 6.05 -15.59
C VAL A 96 19.49 6.45 -14.14
N ASP A 97 20.08 7.62 -13.90
CA ASP A 97 20.41 8.12 -12.57
C ASP A 97 19.24 8.86 -11.89
N THR A 98 18.08 8.89 -12.54
CA THR A 98 16.90 9.63 -12.06
C THR A 98 16.29 8.97 -10.82
N VAL A 99 15.93 9.80 -9.83
CA VAL A 99 15.00 9.43 -8.75
C VAL A 99 13.61 9.91 -9.11
N ALA A 100 12.69 8.96 -9.27
CA ALA A 100 11.29 9.22 -9.54
C ALA A 100 10.48 9.05 -8.25
N LEU A 101 9.80 10.11 -7.80
CA LEU A 101 8.92 10.05 -6.64
C LEU A 101 7.48 10.32 -7.04
N VAL A 102 6.55 9.52 -6.55
CA VAL A 102 5.12 9.75 -6.67
C VAL A 102 4.50 9.86 -5.29
N PHE A 103 3.86 10.99 -5.02
CA PHE A 103 3.01 11.17 -3.85
C PHE A 103 1.54 11.19 -4.29
N TYR A 104 0.70 10.43 -3.59
CA TYR A 104 -0.74 10.42 -3.81
C TYR A 104 -1.46 10.61 -2.48
N ALA A 105 -2.31 11.63 -2.39
CA ALA A 105 -3.26 11.83 -1.30
C ALA A 105 -4.70 11.77 -1.86
N GLY A 106 -5.55 10.93 -1.28
CA GLY A 106 -6.92 10.74 -1.75
C GLY A 106 -7.57 9.46 -1.25
N HIS A 107 -8.75 9.15 -1.78
CA HIS A 107 -9.35 7.83 -1.60
C HIS A 107 -8.60 6.76 -2.40
N GLY A 108 -8.54 5.57 -1.82
CA GLY A 108 -8.00 4.36 -2.43
C GLY A 108 -8.95 3.19 -2.16
N LEU A 109 -9.05 2.26 -3.11
CA LEU A 109 -9.95 1.12 -3.05
C LEU A 109 -9.19 -0.17 -3.33
N GLN A 110 -9.55 -1.24 -2.61
CA GLN A 110 -9.08 -2.59 -2.93
C GLN A 110 -10.22 -3.43 -3.49
N ILE A 111 -10.01 -4.06 -4.64
CA ILE A 111 -10.95 -5.05 -5.20
C ILE A 111 -10.17 -6.25 -5.68
N ASP A 112 -10.54 -7.45 -5.22
CA ASP A 112 -9.90 -8.71 -5.62
C ASP A 112 -8.39 -8.74 -5.42
N GLY A 113 -7.88 -8.02 -4.41
CA GLY A 113 -6.44 -7.90 -4.13
C GLY A 113 -5.73 -6.82 -4.94
N GLU A 114 -6.42 -6.14 -5.86
CA GLU A 114 -5.86 -5.05 -6.66
C GLU A 114 -6.21 -3.70 -6.05
N ASN A 115 -5.25 -2.78 -6.12
CA ASN A 115 -5.36 -1.42 -5.59
C ASN A 115 -5.75 -0.44 -6.69
N TYR A 116 -6.71 0.43 -6.38
CA TYR A 116 -7.20 1.48 -7.26
C TYR A 116 -7.10 2.84 -6.58
N LEU A 117 -6.46 3.78 -7.26
CA LEU A 117 -6.53 5.20 -6.95
C LEU A 117 -7.86 5.74 -7.49
N VAL A 118 -8.55 6.57 -6.72
CA VAL A 118 -9.90 7.06 -7.01
C VAL A 118 -9.83 8.45 -7.65
N PRO A 119 -10.19 8.60 -8.94
CA PRO A 119 -10.33 9.90 -9.58
C PRO A 119 -11.51 10.72 -9.03
N VAL A 120 -11.49 12.05 -9.21
CA VAL A 120 -12.59 12.91 -8.70
C VAL A 120 -13.91 12.69 -9.41
N ASP A 121 -13.89 12.13 -10.62
CA ASP A 121 -15.06 11.86 -11.46
C ASP A 121 -15.56 10.41 -11.38
N LEU A 122 -15.00 9.57 -10.49
CA LEU A 122 -15.43 8.19 -10.31
C LEU A 122 -16.90 8.12 -9.89
N ASP A 123 -17.75 7.41 -10.64
CA ASP A 123 -19.18 7.22 -10.33
C ASP A 123 -19.60 5.77 -10.62
N PRO A 124 -19.17 4.82 -9.78
CA PRO A 124 -19.45 3.41 -10.00
C PRO A 124 -20.89 3.11 -9.61
N LYS A 125 -21.66 2.51 -10.53
CA LYS A 125 -23.03 2.03 -10.22
C LYS A 125 -23.01 0.60 -9.68
N ARG A 126 -21.94 -0.14 -9.97
CA ARG A 126 -21.67 -1.51 -9.50
C ARG A 126 -20.18 -1.66 -9.18
N GLU A 127 -19.83 -2.63 -8.35
CA GLU A 127 -18.43 -2.96 -8.03
C GLU A 127 -17.61 -3.25 -9.30
N ALA A 128 -18.21 -3.92 -10.28
CA ALA A 128 -17.58 -4.23 -11.57
C ALA A 128 -17.23 -2.99 -12.42
N ASP A 129 -17.77 -1.82 -12.10
CA ASP A 129 -17.46 -0.57 -12.81
C ASP A 129 -16.16 0.06 -12.27
N ILE A 130 -15.76 -0.23 -11.03
CA ILE A 130 -14.55 0.35 -10.41
C ILE A 130 -13.28 -0.02 -11.19
N PRO A 131 -13.05 -1.27 -11.65
CA PRO A 131 -11.90 -1.58 -12.48
C PRO A 131 -11.86 -0.87 -13.84
N LEU A 132 -13.00 -0.36 -14.31
CA LEU A 132 -13.12 0.37 -15.58
C LEU A 132 -12.94 1.87 -15.39
N GLN A 133 -13.41 2.42 -14.28
CA GLN A 133 -13.41 3.87 -14.03
C GLN A 133 -12.29 4.32 -13.08
N GLY A 134 -11.69 3.43 -12.29
CA GLY A 134 -10.54 3.72 -11.43
C GLY A 134 -9.20 3.71 -12.17
N VAL A 135 -8.14 4.09 -11.47
CA VAL A 135 -6.76 3.96 -11.96
C VAL A 135 -6.04 2.91 -11.10
N ARG A 136 -5.56 1.82 -11.72
CA ARG A 136 -4.89 0.75 -10.98
C ARG A 136 -3.53 1.25 -10.52
N LEU A 137 -3.24 1.09 -9.23
CA LEU A 137 -1.92 1.40 -8.68
C LEU A 137 -0.83 0.54 -9.33
N ASN A 138 -1.14 -0.73 -9.63
CA ASN A 138 -0.17 -1.61 -10.29
C ASN A 138 0.21 -1.13 -11.70
N ASP A 139 -0.70 -0.46 -12.43
CA ASP A 139 -0.37 0.12 -13.73
C ASP A 139 0.69 1.24 -13.57
N LEU A 140 0.54 2.09 -12.55
CA LEU A 140 1.53 3.12 -12.20
C LEU A 140 2.88 2.51 -11.81
N LEU A 141 2.87 1.51 -10.92
CA LEU A 141 4.08 0.83 -10.46
C LEU A 141 4.83 0.17 -11.62
N ASN A 142 4.12 -0.56 -12.49
CA ASN A 142 4.70 -1.22 -13.66
C ASN A 142 5.22 -0.20 -14.70
N THR A 143 4.48 0.89 -14.92
CA THR A 143 4.87 1.95 -15.88
C THR A 143 6.22 2.54 -15.50
N LEU A 144 6.42 2.89 -14.23
CA LEU A 144 7.71 3.40 -13.77
C LEU A 144 8.74 2.27 -13.61
N GLY A 145 8.32 1.08 -13.18
CA GLY A 145 9.17 -0.11 -13.01
C GLY A 145 9.88 -0.55 -14.29
N ALA A 146 9.27 -0.31 -15.45
CA ALA A 146 9.86 -0.60 -16.76
C ALA A 146 10.93 0.40 -17.21
N LEU A 147 11.04 1.58 -16.56
CA LEU A 147 12.00 2.62 -16.93
C LEU A 147 13.32 2.43 -16.17
N PRO A 148 14.49 2.63 -16.78
CA PRO A 148 15.73 2.63 -16.05
C PRO A 148 15.82 3.89 -15.18
N THR A 149 15.90 3.71 -13.87
CA THR A 149 15.97 4.79 -12.87
C THR A 149 16.83 4.33 -11.69
N ARG A 150 17.44 5.27 -10.97
CA ARG A 150 18.23 4.98 -9.77
C ARG A 150 17.35 4.47 -8.63
N ALA A 151 16.22 5.14 -8.41
CA ALA A 151 15.26 4.81 -7.37
C ALA A 151 13.85 5.24 -7.76
N ARG A 152 12.85 4.49 -7.29
CA ARG A 152 11.43 4.83 -7.44
C ARG A 152 10.79 4.86 -6.06
N ILE A 153 10.18 5.98 -5.69
CA ILE A 153 9.61 6.17 -4.36
C ILE A 153 8.12 6.45 -4.53
N PHE A 154 7.28 5.68 -3.86
CA PHE A 154 5.83 5.82 -3.87
C PHE A 154 5.36 6.08 -2.45
N MET A 155 4.71 7.22 -2.23
CA MET A 155 4.14 7.61 -0.94
C MET A 155 2.62 7.70 -1.12
N LEU A 156 1.92 6.78 -0.48
CA LEU A 156 0.48 6.58 -0.66
C LEU A 156 -0.24 6.97 0.62
N ASP A 157 -0.67 8.23 0.67
CA ASP A 157 -1.58 8.74 1.70
C ASP A 157 -3.04 8.49 1.31
N ALA A 158 -3.31 7.21 1.10
CA ALA A 158 -4.59 6.74 0.61
C ALA A 158 -4.81 5.34 1.15
N CYS A 159 -5.79 5.20 2.03
CA CYS A 159 -6.30 3.94 2.56
C CYS A 159 -7.58 4.26 3.34
N ARG A 160 -8.41 5.20 2.86
CA ARG A 160 -9.61 5.62 3.59
C ARG A 160 -10.74 4.61 3.35
N ASN A 161 -11.78 4.66 4.18
CA ASN A 161 -12.99 3.86 4.03
C ASN A 161 -13.43 3.83 2.57
N ASN A 162 -13.96 2.69 2.10
CA ASN A 162 -14.59 2.60 0.80
C ASN A 162 -15.63 3.74 0.68
N PRO A 163 -15.40 4.75 -0.18
CA PRO A 163 -16.27 5.91 -0.24
C PRO A 163 -17.61 5.59 -0.94
N PHE A 164 -17.78 4.34 -1.40
CA PHE A 164 -19.02 3.80 -1.97
C PHE A 164 -19.58 2.67 -1.08
N PRO A 165 -20.17 3.00 0.10
CA PRO A 165 -20.63 2.00 1.06
C PRO A 165 -21.79 1.13 0.54
N ALA A 166 -22.51 1.59 -0.49
CA ALA A 166 -23.57 0.83 -1.17
C ALA A 166 -23.02 -0.31 -2.04
N LEU A 167 -21.73 -0.30 -2.36
CA LEU A 167 -21.07 -1.33 -3.17
C LEU A 167 -20.42 -2.36 -2.24
N SER A 168 -21.16 -3.42 -1.90
CA SER A 168 -20.68 -4.53 -1.09
C SER A 168 -19.65 -5.37 -1.86
N GLY A 169 -18.36 -5.26 -1.52
CA GLY A 169 -17.29 -6.12 -2.08
C GLY A 169 -15.93 -5.44 -2.29
N ALA A 170 -15.89 -4.11 -2.31
CA ALA A 170 -14.65 -3.34 -2.23
C ALA A 170 -14.13 -3.34 -0.77
N GLY A 171 -12.87 -3.75 -0.60
CA GLY A 171 -12.19 -3.82 0.68
C GLY A 171 -11.84 -2.45 1.24
N HIS A 172 -11.54 -2.42 2.55
CA HIS A 172 -11.00 -1.27 3.25
C HIS A 172 -9.49 -1.18 3.03
N GLY A 173 -8.92 0.02 2.96
CA GLY A 173 -7.49 0.24 2.78
C GLY A 173 -6.92 -0.26 1.45
N LEU A 174 -5.59 -0.32 1.35
CA LEU A 174 -4.85 -0.85 0.20
C LEU A 174 -4.24 -2.23 0.52
N ALA A 175 -4.16 -3.07 -0.51
CA ALA A 175 -3.38 -4.30 -0.54
C ALA A 175 -1.87 -4.02 -0.48
N ILE A 176 -1.09 -4.97 0.03
CA ILE A 176 0.36 -4.97 -0.16
C ILE A 176 0.67 -5.23 -1.62
N VAL A 177 1.63 -4.47 -2.16
CA VAL A 177 2.30 -4.79 -3.42
C VAL A 177 3.73 -5.25 -3.13
N ASP A 178 4.10 -6.42 -3.66
CA ASP A 178 5.46 -6.94 -3.58
C ASP A 178 6.40 -6.14 -4.50
N THR A 179 7.30 -5.39 -3.89
CA THR A 179 8.30 -4.56 -4.59
C THR A 179 9.40 -5.38 -5.26
N LYS A 180 9.58 -6.66 -4.91
CA LYS A 180 10.57 -7.55 -5.54
C LYS A 180 10.02 -8.19 -6.80
N ALA A 181 8.73 -8.50 -6.84
CA ALA A 181 8.06 -9.07 -8.00
C ALA A 181 7.51 -8.03 -8.98
N GLY A 182 7.04 -6.87 -8.48
CA GLY A 182 6.33 -5.87 -9.30
C GLY A 182 7.10 -4.61 -9.66
N ALA A 183 8.11 -4.21 -8.86
CA ALA A 183 8.86 -2.97 -9.12
C ALA A 183 10.27 -2.96 -8.45
N PRO A 184 11.24 -3.75 -8.94
CA PRO A 184 12.59 -3.80 -8.35
C PRO A 184 13.27 -2.43 -8.31
N GLY A 185 13.96 -2.08 -7.21
CA GLY A 185 14.52 -0.73 -7.03
C GLY A 185 13.47 0.30 -6.61
N SER A 186 12.39 -0.13 -5.95
CA SER A 186 11.33 0.75 -5.47
C SER A 186 11.17 0.74 -3.95
N PHE A 187 10.74 1.88 -3.42
CA PHE A 187 10.30 2.05 -2.04
C PHE A 187 8.84 2.48 -2.06
N ILE A 188 7.95 1.71 -1.44
CA ILE A 188 6.53 2.03 -1.32
C ILE A 188 6.21 2.21 0.15
N SER A 189 5.68 3.37 0.51
CA SER A 189 5.15 3.68 1.84
C SER A 189 3.64 3.88 1.75
N TYR A 190 2.91 3.17 2.60
CA TYR A 190 1.48 3.30 2.80
C TYR A 190 1.24 4.05 4.12
N SER A 191 0.28 4.97 4.14
CA SER A 191 -0.01 5.75 5.35
C SER A 191 -0.51 4.93 6.54
N THR A 192 -1.00 3.71 6.30
CA THR A 192 -1.45 2.78 7.33
C THR A 192 -1.13 1.34 6.96
N SER A 193 -1.41 0.42 7.87
CA SER A 193 -1.21 -1.01 7.65
C SER A 193 -2.17 -1.49 6.56
N PRO A 194 -1.75 -2.43 5.70
CA PRO A 194 -2.58 -2.95 4.63
C PRO A 194 -3.94 -3.42 5.13
N GLY A 195 -4.98 -3.03 4.40
CA GLY A 195 -6.40 -3.20 4.72
C GLY A 195 -6.91 -2.55 6.03
N ALA A 196 -6.09 -1.75 6.71
CA ALA A 196 -6.55 -0.82 7.73
C ALA A 196 -6.89 0.54 7.11
N GLU A 197 -7.62 1.37 7.86
CA GLU A 197 -8.01 2.70 7.41
C GLU A 197 -6.99 3.76 7.87
N ALA A 198 -6.75 4.76 7.02
CA ALA A 198 -5.97 5.95 7.37
C ALA A 198 -6.90 7.03 7.93
N GLU A 199 -6.49 7.67 9.03
CA GLU A 199 -7.26 8.74 9.65
C GLU A 199 -7.16 10.04 8.83
N ASP A 200 -8.24 10.83 8.82
CA ASP A 200 -8.20 12.19 8.27
C ASP A 200 -7.34 13.12 9.12
N GLY A 201 -7.22 12.81 10.42
CA GLY A 201 -6.65 13.71 11.41
C GLY A 201 -7.63 14.81 11.83
N SER A 202 -7.24 15.58 12.85
CA SER A 202 -7.98 16.77 13.30
C SER A 202 -7.32 18.09 12.87
N GLY A 203 -6.19 18.01 12.15
CA GLY A 203 -5.41 19.14 11.68
C GLY A 203 -5.71 19.54 10.24
N ALA A 204 -4.83 20.36 9.67
CA ALA A 204 -4.91 20.77 8.27
C ALA A 204 -4.52 19.64 7.29
N ASP A 205 -3.57 18.81 7.72
CA ASP A 205 -2.99 17.69 6.97
C ASP A 205 -3.36 16.37 7.66
N SER A 206 -3.23 15.26 6.94
CA SER A 206 -3.36 13.92 7.52
C SER A 206 -2.26 13.66 8.56
N PRO A 207 -2.43 12.69 9.50
CA PRO A 207 -1.37 12.31 10.42
C PRO A 207 -0.09 11.85 9.72
N TYR A 208 -0.22 11.16 8.58
CA TYR A 208 0.91 10.67 7.80
C TYR A 208 1.67 11.82 7.14
N THR A 209 0.95 12.72 6.47
CA THR A 209 1.59 13.86 5.80
C THR A 209 2.16 14.84 6.82
N THR A 210 1.46 15.10 7.93
CA THR A 210 2.00 15.89 9.06
C THR A 210 3.35 15.33 9.55
N ALA A 211 3.43 14.01 9.75
CA ALA A 211 4.66 13.36 10.16
C ALA A 211 5.76 13.45 9.07
N ALA A 212 5.42 13.20 7.80
CA ALA A 212 6.35 13.28 6.68
C ALA A 212 6.95 14.68 6.54
N LEU A 213 6.13 15.73 6.60
CA LEU A 213 6.55 17.13 6.50
C LEU A 213 7.47 17.56 7.65
N SER A 214 7.38 16.92 8.81
CA SER A 214 8.23 17.18 9.96
C SER A 214 9.55 16.41 9.88
N VAL A 215 9.49 15.12 9.58
CA VAL A 215 10.65 14.22 9.66
C VAL A 215 11.53 14.31 8.42
N ALA A 216 10.94 14.36 7.22
CA ALA A 216 11.70 14.27 5.96
C ALA A 216 12.56 15.51 5.68
N LYS A 217 12.33 16.63 6.38
CA LYS A 217 13.17 17.84 6.32
C LYS A 217 14.53 17.70 7.00
N GLN A 218 14.71 16.64 7.80
CA GLN A 218 15.96 16.42 8.51
C GLN A 218 17.05 16.01 7.51
N PRO A 219 18.17 16.75 7.45
CA PRO A 219 19.24 16.47 6.51
C PRO A 219 19.98 15.18 6.88
N ASP A 220 20.57 14.56 5.87
CA ASP A 220 21.52 13.45 5.98
C ASP A 220 20.96 12.13 6.54
N ILE A 221 19.64 11.97 6.59
CA ILE A 221 18.98 10.75 7.05
C ILE A 221 18.59 9.85 5.87
N PRO A 222 18.97 8.56 5.86
CA PRO A 222 18.54 7.61 4.84
C PRO A 222 17.03 7.39 4.91
N ILE A 223 16.42 7.10 3.76
CA ILE A 223 14.97 6.95 3.62
C ILE A 223 14.37 5.94 4.60
N GLU A 224 15.02 4.81 4.84
CA GLU A 224 14.54 3.79 5.77
C GLU A 224 14.37 4.36 7.19
N GLU A 225 15.34 5.16 7.64
CA GLU A 225 15.31 5.79 8.96
C GLU A 225 14.28 6.94 9.01
N VAL A 226 14.12 7.70 7.93
CA VAL A 226 13.05 8.71 7.80
C VAL A 226 11.68 8.05 7.99
N PHE A 227 11.41 6.95 7.29
CA PHE A 227 10.11 6.29 7.38
C PHE A 227 9.90 5.53 8.69
N LYS A 228 10.94 5.00 9.33
CA LYS A 228 10.85 4.51 10.73
C LYS A 228 10.37 5.61 11.67
N ARG A 229 10.94 6.81 11.56
CA ARG A 229 10.54 7.98 12.38
C ARG A 229 9.13 8.47 12.05
N ILE A 230 8.75 8.47 10.76
CA ILE A 230 7.35 8.76 10.35
C ILE A 230 6.40 7.77 11.00
N ARG A 231 6.70 6.46 10.97
CA ARG A 231 5.86 5.44 11.58
C ARG A 231 5.65 5.66 13.08
N ILE A 232 6.72 5.98 13.80
CA ILE A 232 6.63 6.35 15.22
C ILE A 232 5.73 7.58 15.37
N ALA A 233 5.99 8.68 14.67
CA ALA A 233 5.21 9.92 14.80
C ALA A 233 3.71 9.72 14.51
N VAL A 234 3.37 8.94 13.46
CA VAL A 234 1.98 8.60 13.14
C VAL A 234 1.35 7.76 14.24
N ALA A 235 2.04 6.71 14.70
CA ALA A 235 1.56 5.88 15.79
C ALA A 235 1.34 6.70 17.08
N GLN A 236 2.21 7.67 17.37
CA GLN A 236 2.07 8.51 18.54
C GLN A 236 0.88 9.48 18.42
N SER A 237 0.73 10.15 17.28
CA SER A 237 -0.35 11.13 17.05
C SER A 237 -1.75 10.50 16.95
N THR A 238 -1.80 9.20 16.62
CA THR A 238 -3.04 8.43 16.47
C THR A 238 -3.26 7.43 17.60
N ASP A 239 -2.49 7.46 18.69
CA ASP A 239 -2.57 6.49 19.80
C ASP A 239 -2.45 5.01 19.34
N GLY A 240 -1.64 4.77 18.32
CA GLY A 240 -1.41 3.48 17.70
C GLY A 240 -2.60 3.00 16.89
N ARG A 241 -3.53 3.89 16.50
CA ARG A 241 -4.64 3.53 15.61
C ARG A 241 -4.22 3.44 14.14
N GLN A 242 -3.19 4.16 13.76
CA GLN A 242 -2.58 4.11 12.44
C GLN A 242 -1.09 3.75 12.56
N ILE A 243 -0.67 2.69 11.87
CA ILE A 243 0.74 2.27 11.78
C ILE A 243 1.12 2.21 10.30
N PRO A 244 1.88 3.19 9.78
CA PRO A 244 2.39 3.18 8.40
C PRO A 244 3.15 1.89 8.07
N TRP A 245 3.09 1.50 6.80
CA TRP A 245 3.72 0.28 6.30
C TRP A 245 4.61 0.58 5.11
N GLU A 246 5.79 -0.04 5.07
CA GLU A 246 6.76 0.12 4.00
C GLU A 246 7.13 -1.20 3.35
N SER A 247 7.37 -1.16 2.04
CA SER A 247 7.93 -2.24 1.24
C SER A 247 9.09 -1.65 0.43
N SER A 248 10.29 -2.22 0.54
CA SER A 248 11.48 -1.72 -0.14
C SER A 248 12.22 -2.84 -0.87
N SER A 249 12.60 -2.52 -2.11
CA SER A 249 13.56 -3.24 -2.94
C SER A 249 14.68 -2.31 -3.44
N LEU A 250 14.88 -1.16 -2.77
CA LEU A 250 15.98 -0.24 -3.09
C LEU A 250 17.32 -0.95 -2.93
N THR A 251 18.23 -0.64 -3.84
CA THR A 251 19.61 -1.14 -3.85
C THR A 251 20.64 -0.02 -3.67
N THR A 252 20.18 1.22 -3.65
CA THR A 252 20.99 2.42 -3.47
C THR A 252 20.42 3.28 -2.35
N ASP A 253 21.31 3.97 -1.63
CA ASP A 253 20.91 4.88 -0.58
C ASP A 253 20.24 6.12 -1.20
N PHE A 254 19.13 6.54 -0.57
CA PHE A 254 18.43 7.78 -0.90
C PHE A 254 18.20 8.62 0.35
N LYS A 255 18.35 9.94 0.21
CA LYS A 255 18.08 10.94 1.24
C LYS A 255 17.30 12.09 0.61
N PHE A 256 16.31 12.61 1.34
CA PHE A 256 15.56 13.79 0.88
C PHE A 256 16.46 15.04 0.83
N PHE A 257 17.23 15.28 1.90
CA PHE A 257 18.15 16.40 2.00
C PHE A 257 19.56 15.89 2.32
N GLY A 258 20.57 16.47 1.67
CA GLY A 258 21.97 16.02 1.75
C GLY A 258 22.44 15.37 0.44
N ASP A 259 23.76 15.17 0.33
CA ASP A 259 24.35 14.57 -0.87
C ASP A 259 24.03 13.08 -0.94
N SER A 260 23.29 12.69 -1.99
CA SER A 260 23.07 11.30 -2.40
C SER A 260 24.15 10.81 -3.38
N SER A 261 25.28 11.53 -3.49
CA SER A 261 26.28 11.38 -4.55
C SER A 261 26.88 9.98 -4.59
N GLY A 262 26.29 9.10 -5.41
CA GLY A 262 26.81 7.81 -5.89
C GLY A 262 27.50 6.88 -4.89
N GLN A 263 27.36 7.13 -3.59
CA GLN A 263 28.16 6.41 -2.61
C GLN A 263 27.59 4.99 -2.58
N PRO A 264 28.39 3.95 -2.88
CA PRO A 264 27.94 2.59 -2.67
C PRO A 264 27.41 2.51 -1.24
N PRO A 265 26.28 1.81 -1.03
CA PRO A 265 25.59 1.79 0.25
C PRO A 265 26.63 1.64 1.34
N ALA A 266 26.61 2.53 2.33
CA ALA A 266 27.56 2.45 3.45
C ALA A 266 27.57 0.98 3.94
N PRO A 267 28.72 0.39 4.32
CA PRO A 267 28.73 -0.97 4.85
C PRO A 267 27.79 -1.04 6.07
N GLY A 268 26.54 -1.46 5.85
CA GLY A 268 25.44 -1.19 6.78
C GLY A 268 24.06 -0.89 6.15
N ALA A 269 23.97 -0.16 5.03
CA ALA A 269 22.68 0.25 4.46
C ALA A 269 21.98 -0.91 3.71
N ASN A 270 22.73 -1.66 2.89
CA ASN A 270 22.28 -2.97 2.37
C ASN A 270 22.13 -4.04 3.48
N ALA A 271 22.72 -3.82 4.66
CA ALA A 271 22.60 -4.73 5.79
C ALA A 271 21.38 -4.43 6.68
N MET A 272 20.81 -3.21 6.66
CA MET A 272 19.60 -2.91 7.43
C MET A 272 18.33 -3.45 6.78
N ALA A 273 18.23 -3.41 5.44
CA ALA A 273 17.06 -3.94 4.71
C ALA A 273 17.16 -5.46 4.40
N LEU A 274 18.37 -6.05 4.42
CA LEU A 274 18.59 -7.46 4.02
C LEU A 274 19.49 -8.29 4.94
N ALA A 275 20.10 -7.74 6.00
CA ALA A 275 21.01 -8.49 6.88
C ALA A 275 20.95 -8.10 8.37
N SER A 276 19.82 -7.59 8.86
CA SER A 276 19.52 -7.75 10.28
C SER A 276 19.08 -9.19 10.44
N THR A 277 19.94 -10.06 10.98
CA THR A 277 19.53 -11.41 11.37
C THR A 277 18.19 -11.29 12.09
N PRO A 278 17.14 -12.03 11.67
CA PRO A 278 15.82 -11.90 12.28
C PRO A 278 15.97 -12.07 13.79
N ARG A 279 15.77 -10.98 14.53
CA ARG A 279 15.96 -10.97 15.96
C ARG A 279 14.90 -11.84 16.58
N SER A 280 15.31 -12.80 17.39
CA SER A 280 14.35 -13.64 18.10
C SER A 280 13.58 -12.81 19.13
N VAL A 281 12.45 -13.35 19.59
CA VAL A 281 11.71 -12.75 20.72
C VAL A 281 12.62 -12.62 21.95
N ALA A 282 13.56 -13.56 22.16
CA ALA A 282 14.49 -13.50 23.28
C ALA A 282 15.48 -12.31 23.17
N ASP A 283 15.99 -12.04 21.97
CA ASP A 283 16.86 -10.90 21.70
C ASP A 283 16.13 -9.59 21.91
N TRP A 284 14.86 -9.52 21.48
CA TRP A 284 14.02 -8.36 21.73
C TRP A 284 13.73 -8.16 23.21
N ARG A 285 13.37 -9.22 23.94
CA ARG A 285 13.15 -9.11 25.38
C ARG A 285 14.39 -8.59 26.11
N LYS A 286 15.57 -9.08 25.74
CA LYS A 286 16.85 -8.63 26.33
C LYS A 286 17.04 -7.12 26.14
N ASP A 287 16.77 -6.62 24.95
CA ASP A 287 16.98 -5.21 24.63
C ASP A 287 15.91 -4.29 25.22
N LEU A 288 14.68 -4.77 25.31
CA LEU A 288 13.58 -4.00 25.90
C LEU A 288 13.67 -3.96 27.42
N LYS A 289 14.18 -5.00 28.06
CA LYS A 289 14.24 -5.13 29.52
C LYS A 289 14.91 -3.91 30.17
N GLY A 290 14.21 -3.32 31.14
CA GLY A 290 14.69 -2.17 31.92
C GLY A 290 14.46 -0.81 31.25
N LYS A 291 13.90 -0.77 30.04
CA LYS A 291 13.43 0.48 29.43
C LYS A 291 12.06 0.87 30.00
N ASP A 292 11.77 2.16 29.98
CA ASP A 292 10.42 2.67 30.19
C ASP A 292 9.45 2.09 29.15
N ALA A 293 8.19 1.87 29.52
CA ALA A 293 7.19 1.25 28.64
C ALA A 293 6.92 2.09 27.38
N ARG A 294 6.94 3.42 27.47
CA ARG A 294 6.77 4.28 26.30
C ARG A 294 7.97 4.22 25.37
N ALA A 295 9.19 4.28 25.92
CA ALA A 295 10.40 4.14 25.13
C ALA A 295 10.51 2.76 24.45
N ALA A 296 10.12 1.69 25.16
CA ALA A 296 10.04 0.34 24.61
C ALA A 296 8.98 0.24 23.50
N TYR A 297 7.84 0.92 23.66
CA TYR A 297 6.79 0.97 22.64
C TYR A 297 7.29 1.61 21.35
N ASP A 298 7.93 2.77 21.45
CA ASP A 298 8.45 3.49 20.29
C ASP A 298 9.48 2.64 19.52
N LEU A 299 10.33 1.89 20.22
CA LEU A 299 11.29 0.96 19.61
C LEU A 299 10.62 -0.18 18.84
N VAL A 300 9.56 -0.79 19.38
CA VAL A 300 8.91 -1.91 18.69
C VAL A 300 8.05 -1.45 17.53
N ILE A 301 7.45 -0.25 17.61
CA ILE A 301 6.80 0.39 16.46
C ILE A 301 7.83 0.70 15.36
N ALA A 302 9.01 1.22 15.73
CA ALA A 302 10.07 1.55 14.77
C ALA A 302 10.53 0.34 13.94
N GLU A 303 10.57 -0.86 14.52
CA GLU A 303 10.96 -2.07 13.78
C GLU A 303 9.79 -2.80 13.12
N ASP A 304 8.57 -2.69 13.67
CA ASP A 304 7.35 -3.30 13.10
C ASP A 304 7.53 -4.79 12.76
N THR A 305 7.99 -5.58 13.75
CA THR A 305 8.18 -7.03 13.61
C THR A 305 7.31 -7.80 14.59
N VAL A 306 6.94 -9.02 14.20
CA VAL A 306 6.15 -9.93 15.03
C VAL A 306 6.87 -10.20 16.35
N GLU A 307 8.18 -10.41 16.28
CA GLU A 307 9.03 -10.75 17.41
C GLU A 307 9.19 -9.57 18.39
N ALA A 308 9.33 -8.35 17.88
CA ALA A 308 9.40 -7.13 18.70
C ALA A 308 8.10 -6.91 19.48
N TYR A 309 6.96 -6.96 18.80
CA TYR A 309 5.66 -6.79 19.44
C TYR A 309 5.38 -7.87 20.48
N GLN A 310 5.71 -9.13 20.16
CA GLN A 310 5.54 -10.22 21.11
C GLN A 310 6.40 -9.99 22.37
N ALA A 311 7.67 -9.61 22.21
CA ALA A 311 8.54 -9.33 23.34
C ALA A 311 8.03 -8.17 24.21
N TYR A 312 7.50 -7.11 23.59
CA TYR A 312 6.89 -6.00 24.32
C TYR A 312 5.68 -6.45 25.13
N ILE A 313 4.74 -7.17 24.50
CA ILE A 313 3.49 -7.61 25.15
C ILE A 313 3.79 -8.52 26.35
N GLU A 314 4.83 -9.35 26.26
CA GLU A 314 5.25 -10.23 27.35
C GLU A 314 5.94 -9.48 28.51
N LEU A 315 6.71 -8.42 28.22
CA LEU A 315 7.41 -7.63 29.25
C LEU A 315 6.55 -6.54 29.89
N TYR A 316 5.62 -5.97 29.14
CA TYR A 316 4.83 -4.80 29.53
C TYR A 316 3.33 -5.11 29.51
N ALA A 317 2.93 -6.26 30.09
CA ALA A 317 1.55 -6.75 30.03
C ALA A 317 0.49 -5.73 30.51
N GLU A 318 0.85 -4.91 31.50
CA GLU A 318 -0.01 -3.91 32.16
C GLU A 318 0.06 -2.51 31.54
N ALA A 319 0.91 -2.28 30.52
CA ALA A 319 0.98 -0.97 29.89
C ALA A 319 -0.30 -0.66 29.10
N SER A 320 -0.71 0.61 29.10
CA SER A 320 -1.99 1.07 28.51
C SER A 320 -2.11 0.78 27.01
N ASN A 321 -1.00 0.74 26.30
CA ASN A 321 -0.88 0.46 24.87
C ASN A 321 -0.82 -1.04 24.54
N THR A 322 -0.64 -1.93 25.52
CA THR A 322 -0.50 -3.37 25.29
C THR A 322 -1.72 -4.02 24.65
N PRO A 323 -2.98 -3.70 25.05
CA PRO A 323 -4.16 -4.17 24.32
C PRO A 323 -4.14 -3.78 22.84
N ARG A 324 -3.72 -2.55 22.53
CA ARG A 324 -3.62 -2.06 21.14
C ARG A 324 -2.53 -2.82 20.37
N LEU A 325 -1.36 -3.03 20.99
CA LEU A 325 -0.28 -3.78 20.39
C LEU A 325 -0.63 -5.24 20.12
N ARG A 326 -1.50 -5.88 20.91
CA ARG A 326 -2.02 -7.21 20.59
C ARG A 326 -2.79 -7.19 19.27
N THR A 327 -3.61 -6.17 19.04
CA THR A 327 -4.32 -5.98 17.75
C THR A 327 -3.35 -5.74 16.60
N VAL A 328 -2.33 -4.88 16.81
CA VAL A 328 -1.29 -4.61 15.80
C VAL A 328 -0.49 -5.87 15.45
N LEU A 329 -0.07 -6.65 16.45
CA LEU A 329 0.62 -7.92 16.28
C LEU A 329 -0.20 -8.91 15.45
N GLU A 330 -1.48 -9.07 15.79
CA GLU A 330 -2.37 -10.00 15.08
C GLU A 330 -2.57 -9.56 13.62
N ARG A 331 -2.78 -8.26 13.39
CA ARG A 331 -2.87 -7.70 12.03
C ARG A 331 -1.56 -7.92 11.26
N ARG A 332 -0.40 -7.68 11.87
CA ARG A 332 0.92 -7.91 11.24
C ARG A 332 1.10 -9.37 10.83
N ARG A 333 0.74 -10.33 11.70
CA ARG A 333 0.78 -11.77 11.38
C ARG A 333 -0.15 -12.14 10.22
N GLN A 334 -1.37 -11.61 10.24
CA GLN A 334 -2.35 -11.81 9.18
C GLN A 334 -1.83 -11.27 7.84
N MET A 335 -1.27 -10.06 7.82
CA MET A 335 -0.75 -9.45 6.60
C MET A 335 0.48 -10.19 6.05
N LEU A 336 1.39 -10.66 6.91
CA LEU A 336 2.51 -11.50 6.48
C LEU A 336 2.04 -12.84 5.89
N ALA A 337 0.98 -13.43 6.47
CA ALA A 337 0.37 -14.63 5.92
C ALA A 337 -0.34 -14.37 4.58
N TRP A 338 -1.01 -13.23 4.46
CA TRP A 338 -1.68 -12.80 3.22
C TRP A 338 -0.67 -12.52 2.11
N ASP A 339 0.36 -11.74 2.39
CA ASP A 339 1.45 -11.41 1.47
C ASP A 339 2.08 -12.70 0.92
N ARG A 340 2.45 -13.63 1.79
CA ARG A 340 2.94 -14.95 1.38
C ARG A 340 1.94 -15.71 0.51
N ALA A 341 0.65 -15.66 0.85
CA ALA A 341 -0.38 -16.37 0.09
C ALA A 341 -0.52 -15.84 -1.34
N VAL A 342 -0.53 -14.50 -1.49
CA VAL A 342 -0.60 -13.79 -2.77
C VAL A 342 0.69 -13.96 -3.57
N ALA A 343 1.86 -13.86 -2.94
CA ALA A 343 3.15 -14.03 -3.60
C ALA A 343 3.33 -15.45 -4.17
N ILE A 344 2.93 -16.48 -3.41
CA ILE A 344 2.96 -17.87 -3.89
C ILE A 344 1.88 -18.11 -4.96
N ASN A 345 0.71 -17.47 -4.82
CA ASN A 345 -0.39 -17.52 -5.79
C ASN A 345 -0.82 -18.94 -6.19
N THR A 346 -0.92 -19.86 -5.23
CA THR A 346 -1.37 -21.24 -5.48
C THR A 346 -2.65 -21.55 -4.72
N ARG A 347 -3.34 -22.61 -5.13
CA ARG A 347 -4.46 -23.17 -4.37
C ARG A 347 -4.09 -23.42 -2.90
N ALA A 348 -2.97 -24.11 -2.67
CA ALA A 348 -2.52 -24.49 -1.34
C ALA A 348 -2.21 -23.26 -0.46
N SER A 349 -1.65 -22.19 -1.05
CA SER A 349 -1.33 -20.98 -0.29
C SER A 349 -2.58 -20.24 0.18
N PHE A 350 -3.62 -20.13 -0.65
CA PHE A 350 -4.90 -19.54 -0.24
C PHE A 350 -5.71 -20.42 0.72
N GLU A 351 -5.67 -21.75 0.56
CA GLU A 351 -6.27 -22.69 1.52
C GLU A 351 -5.59 -22.58 2.91
N ALA A 352 -4.26 -22.50 2.95
CA ALA A 352 -3.51 -22.32 4.19
C ALA A 352 -3.81 -20.97 4.88
N TYR A 353 -3.97 -19.90 4.09
CA TYR A 353 -4.40 -18.61 4.61
C TYR A 353 -5.80 -18.71 5.24
N LEU A 354 -6.77 -19.28 4.50
CA LEU A 354 -8.15 -19.42 4.96
C LEU A 354 -8.31 -20.34 6.16
N ALA A 355 -7.43 -21.33 6.33
CA ALA A 355 -7.44 -22.21 7.50
C ALA A 355 -7.12 -21.46 8.80
N ASN A 356 -6.24 -20.46 8.75
CA ASN A 356 -5.83 -19.68 9.93
C ASN A 356 -6.58 -18.35 10.05
N TRP A 357 -7.07 -17.79 8.93
CA TRP A 357 -7.64 -16.44 8.84
C TRP A 357 -9.00 -16.42 8.13
N GLY A 358 -9.79 -17.49 8.25
CA GLY A 358 -11.06 -17.65 7.53
C GLY A 358 -12.15 -16.63 7.86
N ASN A 359 -12.02 -15.93 8.99
CA ASN A 359 -12.94 -14.87 9.46
C ASN A 359 -12.38 -13.46 9.21
N SER A 360 -11.30 -13.33 8.45
CA SER A 360 -10.70 -12.04 8.13
C SER A 360 -11.51 -11.22 7.15
N ASP A 361 -11.28 -9.90 7.16
CA ASP A 361 -11.64 -8.96 6.10
C ASP A 361 -11.15 -9.43 4.71
N LEU A 362 -9.98 -10.05 4.66
CA LEU A 362 -9.40 -10.58 3.42
C LEU A 362 -9.94 -11.98 3.03
N ALA A 363 -10.75 -12.64 3.86
CA ALA A 363 -11.20 -14.00 3.60
C ALA A 363 -12.07 -14.10 2.33
N ALA A 364 -12.90 -13.10 2.08
CA ALA A 364 -13.71 -13.03 0.85
C ALA A 364 -12.80 -12.94 -0.39
N THR A 365 -11.80 -12.07 -0.35
CA THR A 365 -10.79 -11.92 -1.40
C THR A 365 -9.98 -13.20 -1.59
N ALA A 366 -9.54 -13.85 -0.51
CA ALA A 366 -8.83 -15.11 -0.55
C ALA A 366 -9.64 -16.22 -1.24
N ARG A 367 -10.96 -16.30 -0.98
CA ARG A 367 -11.86 -17.25 -1.65
C ARG A 367 -12.00 -16.94 -3.14
N ARG A 368 -12.10 -15.66 -3.52
CA ARG A 368 -12.15 -15.23 -4.94
C ARG A 368 -10.87 -15.60 -5.68
N LEU A 369 -9.69 -15.34 -5.09
CA LEU A 369 -8.40 -15.71 -5.68
C LEU A 369 -8.19 -17.22 -5.75
N LEU A 370 -8.62 -17.96 -4.74
CA LEU A 370 -8.62 -19.42 -4.75
C LEU A 370 -9.38 -19.98 -5.96
N LEU A 371 -10.59 -19.46 -6.23
CA LEU A 371 -11.37 -19.85 -7.41
C LEU A 371 -10.67 -19.49 -8.71
N ARG A 372 -10.04 -18.30 -8.79
CA ARG A 372 -9.27 -17.87 -9.96
C ARG A 372 -8.13 -18.85 -10.28
N VAL A 373 -7.35 -19.25 -9.28
CA VAL A 373 -6.25 -20.20 -9.44
C VAL A 373 -6.76 -21.61 -9.76
N GLN A 374 -7.86 -22.04 -9.15
CA GLN A 374 -8.51 -23.32 -9.47
C GLN A 374 -8.93 -23.36 -10.95
N ASN A 375 -9.57 -22.30 -11.44
CA ASN A 375 -10.03 -22.20 -12.82
C ASN A 375 -8.87 -22.10 -13.82
N ARG A 376 -7.76 -21.46 -13.45
CA ARG A 376 -6.54 -21.43 -14.28
C ARG A 376 -6.00 -22.84 -14.55
N ASN A 377 -6.08 -23.73 -13.56
CA ASN A 377 -5.65 -25.12 -13.71
C ASN A 377 -6.57 -25.98 -14.58
N TYR A 378 -7.83 -25.55 -14.81
CA TYR A 378 -8.74 -26.19 -15.77
C TYR A 378 -8.59 -25.68 -17.22
N ALA A 379 -7.96 -24.52 -17.42
CA ALA A 379 -7.81 -23.88 -18.74
C ALA A 379 -6.53 -24.26 -19.49
N LEU A 380 -5.62 -25.02 -18.88
CA LEU A 380 -4.60 -25.74 -19.67
C LEU A 380 -5.35 -26.81 -20.47
N PRO A 381 -5.25 -26.85 -21.82
CA PRO A 381 -5.75 -28.00 -22.54
C PRO A 381 -4.98 -29.19 -21.98
N VAL A 382 -5.70 -30.13 -21.38
CA VAL A 382 -5.26 -31.51 -21.26
C VAL A 382 -4.73 -31.84 -22.65
N ALA A 383 -3.41 -31.99 -22.75
CA ALA A 383 -2.74 -32.21 -24.02
C ALA A 383 -3.56 -33.26 -24.76
N ALA A 384 -4.08 -32.86 -25.92
CA ALA A 384 -4.72 -33.75 -26.85
C ALA A 384 -3.86 -35.02 -26.90
N ALA A 385 -4.48 -36.16 -26.62
CA ALA A 385 -3.88 -37.46 -26.86
C ALA A 385 -3.16 -37.37 -28.20
N ALA A 386 -1.84 -37.63 -28.19
CA ALA A 386 -0.99 -37.50 -29.36
C ALA A 386 -1.65 -38.23 -30.53
N VAL A 387 -2.22 -37.46 -31.45
CA VAL A 387 -2.66 -38.00 -32.74
C VAL A 387 -1.35 -38.14 -33.53
N PRO A 388 -0.93 -39.35 -33.89
CA PRO A 388 0.31 -39.51 -34.64
C PRO A 388 0.12 -38.84 -36.00
N VAL A 389 0.82 -37.72 -36.20
CA VAL A 389 0.97 -37.10 -37.52
C VAL A 389 1.82 -38.07 -38.34
N ALA A 390 1.17 -38.74 -39.29
CA ALA A 390 1.85 -39.54 -40.29
C ALA A 390 2.69 -38.61 -41.18
N VAL A 391 4.00 -38.60 -40.95
CA VAL A 391 4.96 -37.99 -41.87
C VAL A 391 5.05 -38.89 -43.09
N ALA A 392 4.47 -38.45 -44.20
CA ALA A 392 4.67 -39.06 -45.51
C ALA A 392 6.10 -38.77 -45.97
N MET A 393 6.99 -39.77 -45.90
CA MET A 393 8.25 -39.76 -46.62
C MET A 393 8.09 -40.54 -47.92
N ALA A 394 8.39 -39.87 -49.03
CA ALA A 394 8.46 -40.44 -50.38
C ALA A 394 9.64 -41.43 -50.52
N PRO A 395 9.66 -42.27 -51.57
CA PRO A 395 10.22 -43.62 -51.51
C PRO A 395 11.68 -43.71 -51.98
N THR A 396 12.47 -44.53 -51.29
CA THR A 396 13.68 -45.14 -51.85
C THR A 396 13.72 -46.62 -51.46
N CYS A 397 13.51 -47.49 -52.45
CA CYS A 397 13.72 -48.95 -52.38
C CYS A 397 15.24 -49.29 -52.36
N PRO A 398 15.63 -50.57 -52.35
CA PRO A 398 15.42 -51.59 -51.31
C PRO A 398 16.78 -52.23 -50.91
N CYS A 399 16.86 -52.98 -49.81
CA CYS A 399 17.74 -54.16 -49.68
C CYS A 399 17.53 -54.90 -48.34
N SER A 400 17.11 -56.16 -48.48
CA SER A 400 17.49 -57.35 -47.68
C SER A 400 17.24 -57.42 -46.16
N ALA A 401 16.30 -58.32 -45.79
CA ALA A 401 16.24 -59.05 -44.50
C ALA A 401 17.42 -60.07 -44.39
N PRO A 402 17.75 -60.78 -43.26
CA PRO A 402 16.80 -61.32 -42.26
C PRO A 402 17.26 -61.56 -40.78
N THR A 403 16.27 -61.99 -39.97
CA THR A 403 16.26 -62.93 -38.82
C THR A 403 16.55 -62.50 -37.34
N PRO A 404 15.77 -63.02 -36.35
CA PRO A 404 15.85 -62.76 -34.89
C PRO A 404 16.76 -63.84 -34.20
N PRO A 405 16.89 -64.03 -32.85
CA PRO A 405 16.06 -63.58 -31.72
C PRO A 405 16.82 -63.18 -30.42
N ALA A 406 16.06 -62.83 -29.37
CA ALA A 406 16.16 -63.35 -27.99
C ALA A 406 15.87 -62.26 -26.94
N THR A 407 14.79 -62.45 -26.20
CA THR A 407 14.55 -61.85 -24.87
C THR A 407 15.56 -62.40 -23.86
N PRO A 408 15.92 -61.63 -22.82
CA PRO A 408 15.39 -62.03 -21.51
C PRO A 408 15.05 -60.90 -20.51
N ILE A 409 13.96 -61.17 -19.79
CA ILE A 409 13.81 -61.12 -18.33
C ILE A 409 13.68 -59.76 -17.63
N ASN A 410 12.49 -59.63 -17.05
CA ASN A 410 12.03 -58.67 -16.06
C ASN A 410 12.29 -59.25 -14.65
N PRO A 411 12.61 -58.44 -13.62
CA PRO A 411 12.36 -58.81 -12.24
C PRO A 411 11.11 -58.08 -11.69
N THR A 412 10.05 -58.86 -11.52
CA THR A 412 9.11 -58.90 -10.37
C THR A 412 8.81 -57.63 -9.56
N VAL A 413 7.52 -57.20 -9.59
CA VAL A 413 6.72 -56.86 -8.39
C VAL A 413 5.26 -57.31 -8.59
N ALA A 414 4.64 -57.80 -7.51
CA ALA A 414 3.38 -58.55 -7.38
C ALA A 414 2.07 -57.76 -7.64
N PRO A 415 0.90 -58.43 -7.78
CA PRO A 415 -0.30 -57.85 -8.38
C PRO A 415 -1.21 -57.15 -7.36
N VAL A 416 -1.83 -56.04 -7.76
CA VAL A 416 -2.98 -55.45 -7.06
C VAL A 416 -4.24 -55.62 -7.91
N ILE A 417 -5.24 -56.16 -7.25
CA ILE A 417 -6.55 -56.62 -7.72
C ILE A 417 -7.34 -55.48 -8.35
N LYS A 418 -7.77 -55.66 -9.60
CA LYS A 418 -8.75 -54.78 -10.27
C LYS A 418 -10.14 -55.04 -9.69
N LYS A 419 -10.72 -54.08 -9.00
CA LYS A 419 -12.17 -54.05 -8.73
C LYS A 419 -12.84 -53.23 -9.83
N ARG A 420 -13.58 -53.92 -10.68
CA ARG A 420 -14.46 -53.36 -11.71
C ARG A 420 -15.56 -52.56 -11.00
N VAL A 421 -15.73 -51.29 -11.37
CA VAL A 421 -16.92 -50.50 -11.03
C VAL A 421 -17.60 -50.18 -12.36
N ASP A 422 -18.85 -50.62 -12.48
CA ASP A 422 -19.73 -50.37 -13.62
C ASP A 422 -20.08 -48.88 -13.69
N ASP A 423 -19.84 -48.29 -14.86
CA ASP A 423 -20.37 -46.98 -15.25
C ASP A 423 -21.82 -47.15 -15.69
N THR A 424 -22.78 -46.90 -14.80
CA THR A 424 -24.18 -46.68 -15.19
C THR A 424 -24.77 -45.52 -14.37
N PRO A 425 -25.22 -44.42 -14.99
CA PRO A 425 -25.79 -43.28 -14.29
C PRO A 425 -27.18 -43.61 -13.73
N PRO A 426 -27.58 -43.15 -12.54
CA PRO A 426 -28.94 -43.35 -12.05
C PRO A 426 -29.93 -42.45 -12.81
N LYS A 427 -30.98 -43.08 -13.35
CA LYS A 427 -32.13 -42.41 -13.98
C LYS A 427 -32.91 -41.62 -12.93
N ARG A 428 -32.99 -40.29 -13.07
CA ARG A 428 -33.83 -39.41 -12.25
C ARG A 428 -35.28 -39.51 -12.74
N LYS A 429 -36.19 -39.97 -11.88
CA LYS A 429 -37.64 -39.86 -12.09
C LYS A 429 -38.05 -38.40 -11.97
N VAL A 430 -38.71 -37.88 -13.01
CA VAL A 430 -39.43 -36.60 -13.00
C VAL A 430 -40.76 -36.84 -12.29
N VAL A 431 -41.02 -36.10 -11.21
CA VAL A 431 -42.34 -35.97 -10.59
C VAL A 431 -42.73 -34.51 -10.72
N ASP A 432 -43.71 -34.24 -11.58
CA ASP A 432 -44.33 -32.92 -11.71
C ASP A 432 -45.25 -32.70 -10.50
N THR A 433 -45.00 -31.65 -9.73
CA THR A 433 -45.94 -31.14 -8.73
C THR A 433 -45.90 -29.61 -8.75
N PRO A 434 -47.05 -28.91 -8.90
CA PRO A 434 -47.06 -27.44 -8.99
C PRO A 434 -46.68 -26.79 -7.66
N PRO A 435 -46.01 -25.63 -7.64
CA PRO A 435 -45.61 -24.98 -6.40
C PRO A 435 -46.83 -24.36 -5.69
N LYS A 436 -47.03 -24.75 -4.42
CA LYS A 436 -47.91 -24.04 -3.47
C LYS A 436 -47.31 -22.66 -3.16
N ARG A 437 -48.08 -21.59 -3.41
CA ARG A 437 -47.78 -20.23 -2.97
C ARG A 437 -47.66 -20.19 -1.43
N ARG A 438 -46.56 -19.63 -0.93
CA ARG A 438 -46.45 -19.18 0.46
C ARG A 438 -47.28 -17.89 0.61
N PRO A 439 -48.10 -17.74 1.65
CA PRO A 439 -48.67 -16.44 2.00
C PRO A 439 -47.55 -15.48 2.45
N PRO A 440 -47.72 -14.17 2.27
CA PRO A 440 -46.75 -13.16 2.68
C PRO A 440 -46.59 -13.15 4.21
N PRO A 441 -45.42 -12.75 4.74
CA PRO A 441 -45.25 -12.56 6.18
C PRO A 441 -46.08 -11.36 6.66
N ASP A 442 -46.62 -11.48 7.88
CA ASP A 442 -47.40 -10.43 8.54
C ASP A 442 -46.59 -9.13 8.68
N GLU A 443 -47.25 -8.03 8.38
CA GLU A 443 -46.75 -6.67 8.55
C GLU A 443 -46.62 -6.36 10.05
N ILE A 444 -45.40 -6.36 10.57
CA ILE A 444 -45.13 -5.89 11.93
C ILE A 444 -45.09 -4.36 11.86
N VAL A 445 -46.21 -3.72 12.23
CA VAL A 445 -46.24 -2.29 12.52
C VAL A 445 -45.43 -2.05 13.79
N VAL A 446 -44.21 -1.55 13.65
CA VAL A 446 -43.48 -0.96 14.78
C VAL A 446 -43.95 0.49 14.90
N GLU A 447 -44.85 0.73 15.84
CA GLU A 447 -45.19 2.08 16.28
C GLU A 447 -43.94 2.73 16.89
N ARG A 448 -43.39 3.75 16.24
CA ARG A 448 -42.28 4.55 16.77
C ARG A 448 -42.78 5.33 17.99
N ALA A 449 -42.17 5.10 19.15
CA ALA A 449 -42.30 6.02 20.28
C ALA A 449 -41.86 7.44 19.88
N PRO A 450 -42.54 8.50 20.36
CA PRO A 450 -42.15 9.87 20.08
C PRO A 450 -40.78 10.21 20.71
N PRO A 451 -40.01 11.15 20.14
CA PRO A 451 -38.68 11.50 20.62
C PRO A 451 -38.71 12.04 22.05
N ALA A 452 -37.73 11.62 22.86
CA ALA A 452 -37.49 12.16 24.19
C ALA A 452 -37.17 13.66 24.10
N GLY A 453 -37.85 14.47 24.93
CA GLY A 453 -37.58 15.90 25.05
C GLY A 453 -36.17 16.20 25.58
N PRO A 454 -35.71 17.46 25.44
CA PRO A 454 -34.37 17.85 25.88
C PRO A 454 -34.20 17.69 27.40
N PRO A 455 -32.99 17.33 27.87
CA PRO A 455 -32.73 17.11 29.30
C PRO A 455 -32.90 18.41 30.11
N PRO A 456 -33.37 18.33 31.37
CA PRO A 456 -33.48 19.50 32.24
C PRO A 456 -32.10 20.09 32.53
N GLY A 457 -32.02 21.42 32.41
CA GLY A 457 -30.80 22.20 32.62
C GLY A 457 -30.18 21.95 34.00
N ALA A 458 -28.85 21.84 34.01
CA ALA A 458 -28.06 21.74 35.22
C ALA A 458 -28.33 22.93 36.15
N VAL A 459 -28.92 22.63 37.30
CA VAL A 459 -28.97 23.54 38.44
C VAL A 459 -27.54 23.70 38.94
N MET A 460 -26.93 24.86 38.69
CA MET A 460 -25.72 25.27 39.40
C MET A 460 -26.04 25.38 40.89
N GLN A 461 -25.64 24.38 41.68
CA GLN A 461 -25.45 24.54 43.12
C GLN A 461 -24.24 25.43 43.35
N GLY A 462 -24.48 26.74 43.42
CA GLY A 462 -23.54 27.70 43.96
C GLY A 462 -23.36 27.45 45.47
N ILE A 463 -22.11 27.21 45.85
CA ILE A 463 -21.63 27.13 47.23
C ILE A 463 -22.00 28.43 47.95
N GLY A 464 -22.84 28.31 48.98
CA GLY A 464 -23.13 29.40 49.90
C GLY A 464 -21.97 29.61 50.88
N ILE A 465 -21.30 30.75 50.77
CA ILE A 465 -20.56 31.36 51.89
C ILE A 465 -21.32 32.65 52.22
N GLY A 466 -22.01 32.63 53.36
CA GLY A 466 -22.74 33.78 53.86
C GLY A 466 -21.82 34.80 54.52
N ILE A 467 -21.95 36.06 54.13
CA ILE A 467 -21.66 37.23 54.97
C ILE A 467 -22.76 38.26 54.67
N GLY A 468 -23.47 38.69 55.71
CA GLY A 468 -24.60 39.61 55.64
C GLY A 468 -24.22 41.09 55.57
N ILE A 469 -25.22 41.92 55.88
CA ILE A 469 -25.27 43.40 55.87
C ILE A 469 -25.63 43.92 54.47
N GLY A 470 -26.66 44.71 54.20
CA GLY A 470 -27.57 45.49 55.03
C GLY A 470 -28.01 46.71 54.20
N MET A 471 -29.28 47.12 54.36
CA MET A 471 -29.85 48.44 54.02
C MET A 471 -29.87 48.94 52.55
N GLY A 472 -31.04 49.45 52.17
CA GLY A 472 -31.14 50.82 51.65
C GLY A 472 -31.84 51.00 50.30
N MET A 473 -33.01 51.66 50.33
CA MET A 473 -33.51 52.75 49.46
C MET A 473 -33.05 52.75 47.98
N GLY A 474 -33.88 52.88 46.96
CA GLY A 474 -35.10 53.69 46.80
C GLY A 474 -35.12 54.27 45.36
N GLY A 475 -36.30 54.71 44.90
CA GLY A 475 -36.50 55.48 43.64
C GLY A 475 -36.67 54.59 42.40
N GLY A 476 -37.81 54.56 41.70
CA GLY A 476 -38.45 55.67 40.99
C GLY A 476 -37.68 55.94 39.69
N GLY A 477 -38.19 55.89 38.47
CA GLY A 477 -39.53 55.84 37.88
C GLY A 477 -39.40 56.43 36.46
N ARG A 478 -40.30 56.06 35.53
CA ARG A 478 -40.47 56.59 34.14
C ARG A 478 -39.29 56.33 33.19
N GLY A 479 -39.45 56.03 31.90
CA GLY A 479 -40.59 56.08 30.98
C GLY A 479 -40.01 56.30 29.57
N GLY A 480 -40.68 55.83 28.52
CA GLY A 480 -40.36 56.24 27.14
C GLY A 480 -40.33 55.10 26.11
N GLU A 481 -41.50 54.76 25.58
CA GLU A 481 -41.67 54.29 24.21
C GLU A 481 -41.22 55.36 23.21
N TYR A 482 -40.65 54.98 22.05
CA TYR A 482 -41.05 55.44 20.71
C TYR A 482 -40.41 54.58 19.61
N HIS A 483 -41.27 53.76 18.98
CA HIS A 483 -41.53 53.59 17.54
C HIS A 483 -40.44 53.59 16.44
N ASN A 484 -40.67 52.62 15.52
CA ASN A 484 -40.64 52.65 14.05
C ASN A 484 -39.34 52.26 13.31
N GLU A 485 -39.35 51.14 12.57
CA GLU A 485 -39.69 50.99 11.11
C GLU A 485 -38.49 51.39 10.21
N ARG A 486 -38.05 50.74 9.13
CA ARG A 486 -38.48 49.68 8.18
C ARG A 486 -37.18 49.16 7.52
N ARG A 487 -37.03 47.86 7.22
CA ARG A 487 -37.16 47.24 5.87
C ARG A 487 -36.77 48.12 4.67
N TYR A 488 -35.85 47.63 3.86
CA TYR A 488 -36.17 46.84 2.66
C TYR A 488 -35.19 45.68 2.50
#